data_AF-A0A962TCY2-F1
#
_entry.id   AF-A0A962TCY2-F1
#
_cell.length_a   1.000
_cell.length_b   1.000
_cell.length_c   1.000
_cell.angle_alpha   90.00
_cell.angle_beta   90.00
_cell.angle_gamma   90.00
#
_symmetry.space_group_name_H-M   'P 1'
#
loop_
_entity.id
_entity.type
_entity.pdbx_description
1 polymer ?
#
loop_
_entity_poly.entity_id
_entity_poly.type
_entity_poly.pdbx_seq_one_letter_code
_entity_poly.pdbx_strand_id
1 'polypeptide(L)'
;MENAAAVELYTEARRQWREAVELGLYASEDIVYGIMPLLVKALSLDPNDLPTLDLLSDLLMEIGAYDEALELVDKMPDLAPDHNGYRQKLNVLVSEEQNQRRQIRAYLHQKRQQLTRKAVHS
;
A
#
# COMPACT_ATOMS: atom_id res chain seq x y z
N MET A 1 -2.07 18.60 -12.25
CA MET A 1 -0.76 18.33 -12.85
C MET A 1 -0.05 17.42 -11.88
N GLU A 2 0.29 16.20 -12.30
CA GLU A 2 1.05 15.27 -11.46
C GLU A 2 2.37 15.92 -11.04
N ASN A 3 2.69 15.86 -9.75
CA ASN A 3 3.94 16.43 -9.24
C ASN A 3 5.08 15.46 -9.56
N ALA A 4 5.96 15.83 -10.50
CA ALA A 4 7.07 14.97 -10.95
C ALA A 4 7.93 14.44 -9.78
N ALA A 5 8.17 15.26 -8.75
CA ALA A 5 8.92 14.83 -7.57
C ALA A 5 8.13 13.82 -6.71
N ALA A 6 6.80 13.94 -6.64
CA ALA A 6 5.95 12.94 -5.97
C ALA A 6 5.99 11.60 -6.73
N VAL A 7 5.92 11.65 -8.07
CA VAL A 7 6.00 10.46 -8.94
C VAL A 7 7.34 9.75 -8.80
N GLU A 8 8.45 10.48 -8.74
CA GLU A 8 9.78 9.90 -8.53
C GLU A 8 9.89 9.19 -7.17
N LEU A 9 9.42 9.84 -6.10
CA LEU A 9 9.40 9.26 -4.74
C LEU A 9 8.55 7.99 -4.67
N TYR A 10 7.35 8.01 -5.26
CA TYR A 10 6.49 6.84 -5.36
C TYR A 10 7.15 5.71 -6.17
N THR A 11 7.76 6.05 -7.31
CA THR A 11 8.41 5.07 -8.18
C THR A 11 9.55 4.36 -7.46
N GLU A 12 10.36 5.13 -6.72
CA GLU A 12 11.45 4.60 -5.92
C GLU A 12 10.94 3.72 -4.76
N ALA A 13 9.94 4.20 -4.01
CA ALA A 13 9.32 3.43 -2.95
C ALA A 13 8.73 2.11 -3.46
N ARG A 14 8.06 2.15 -4.61
CA ARG A 14 7.49 0.96 -5.26
C ARG A 14 8.54 -0.01 -5.75
N ARG A 15 9.69 0.49 -6.22
CA ARG A 15 10.83 -0.33 -6.62
C ARG A 15 11.42 -1.07 -5.42
N GLN A 16 11.69 -0.35 -4.33
CA GLN A 16 12.21 -0.94 -3.09
C GLN A 16 11.22 -1.95 -2.50
N TRP A 17 9.92 -1.63 -2.50
CA TRP A 17 8.90 -2.55 -2.01
C TRP A 17 8.83 -3.84 -2.83
N ARG A 18 8.91 -3.75 -4.16
CA ARG A 18 8.94 -4.93 -5.03
C ARG A 18 10.12 -5.84 -4.67
N GLU A 19 11.31 -5.27 -4.54
CA GLU A 19 12.52 -5.99 -4.17
C GLU A 19 12.37 -6.68 -2.80
N ALA A 20 11.82 -5.97 -1.80
CA ALA A 20 11.52 -6.55 -0.50
C ALA A 20 10.55 -7.74 -0.58
N VAL A 21 9.51 -7.64 -1.41
CA VAL A 21 8.54 -8.73 -1.63
C VAL A 21 9.20 -9.93 -2.32
N GLU A 22 10.02 -9.71 -3.34
CA GLU A 22 10.74 -10.75 -4.09
C GLU A 22 11.73 -11.52 -3.19
N LEU A 23 12.40 -10.80 -2.28
CA LEU A 23 13.32 -11.38 -1.31
C LEU A 23 12.63 -11.98 -0.08
N GLY A 24 11.29 -11.90 0.02
CA GLY A 24 10.54 -12.38 1.17
C GLY A 24 10.72 -11.55 2.44
N LEU A 25 11.23 -10.33 2.32
CA LEU A 25 11.52 -9.39 3.41
C LEU A 25 10.35 -8.45 3.74
N TYR A 26 9.17 -8.69 3.17
CA TYR A 26 7.98 -7.83 3.32
C TYR A 26 7.46 -7.70 4.77
N ALA A 27 7.81 -8.63 5.66
CA ALA A 27 7.46 -8.58 7.08
C ALA A 27 8.57 -7.95 7.95
N SER A 28 9.67 -7.49 7.35
CA SER A 28 10.75 -6.80 8.07
C SER A 28 10.34 -5.37 8.35
N GLU A 29 10.12 -5.06 9.63
CA GLU A 29 9.80 -3.70 10.08
C GLU A 29 10.86 -2.70 9.61
N ASP A 30 12.15 -3.01 9.72
CA ASP A 30 13.24 -2.13 9.30
C ASP A 30 13.15 -1.75 7.81
N ILE A 31 12.80 -2.71 6.95
CA ILE A 31 12.64 -2.47 5.51
C ILE A 31 11.41 -1.62 5.25
N VAL A 32 10.28 -1.94 5.88
CA VAL A 32 9.03 -1.20 5.70
C VAL A 32 9.19 0.25 6.18
N TYR A 33 9.79 0.46 7.36
CA TYR A 33 10.09 1.79 7.90
C TYR A 33 11.11 2.56 7.04
N GLY A 34 11.99 1.87 6.30
CA GLY A 34 12.87 2.50 5.31
C GLY A 34 12.13 3.05 4.09
N ILE A 35 11.03 2.41 3.68
CA ILE A 35 10.27 2.77 2.48
C ILE A 35 9.21 3.85 2.77
N MET A 36 8.51 3.74 3.90
CA MET A 36 7.39 4.63 4.25
C MET A 36 7.70 6.14 4.15
N PRO A 37 8.88 6.65 4.57
CA PRO A 37 9.20 8.07 4.47
C PRO A 37 9.15 8.61 3.03
N LEU A 38 9.47 7.78 2.03
CA LEU A 38 9.36 8.16 0.62
C LEU A 38 7.90 8.41 0.23
N LEU A 39 6.99 7.53 0.67
CA LEU A 39 5.56 7.63 0.41
C LEU A 39 4.92 8.80 1.15
N VAL A 40 5.30 9.01 2.42
CA VAL A 40 4.83 10.17 3.21
C VAL A 40 5.26 11.47 2.52
N LYS A 41 6.51 11.55 2.04
CA LYS A 41 6.99 12.72 1.31
C LYS A 41 6.27 12.88 -0.04
N ALA A 42 5.99 11.80 -0.76
CA ALA A 42 5.20 11.85 -1.98
C ALA A 42 3.79 12.42 -1.71
N LEU A 43 3.10 11.95 -0.66
CA LEU A 43 1.79 12.50 -0.27
C LEU A 43 1.84 13.96 0.20
N SER A 44 2.96 14.40 0.78
CA SER A 44 3.12 15.83 1.13
C SER A 44 3.17 16.73 -0.12
N LEU A 45 3.60 16.17 -1.26
CA LEU A 45 3.71 16.87 -2.55
C LEU A 45 2.46 16.70 -3.41
N ASP A 46 1.77 15.57 -3.28
CA ASP A 46 0.49 15.27 -3.91
C ASP A 46 -0.40 14.44 -2.95
N PRO A 47 -1.23 15.09 -2.12
CA PRO A 47 -2.02 14.42 -1.08
C PRO A 47 -3.07 13.43 -1.61
N ASN A 48 -3.42 13.56 -2.89
CA ASN A 48 -4.50 12.81 -3.51
C ASN A 48 -3.97 11.72 -4.46
N ASP A 49 -2.66 11.46 -4.45
CA ASP A 49 -2.05 10.42 -5.28
C ASP A 49 -2.50 9.01 -4.84
N LEU A 50 -3.47 8.46 -5.58
CA LEU A 50 -4.08 7.17 -5.30
C LEU A 50 -3.08 6.00 -5.23
N PRO A 51 -2.09 5.88 -6.14
CA PRO A 51 -1.06 4.85 -6.04
C PRO A 51 -0.23 4.94 -4.75
N THR A 52 0.12 6.16 -4.30
CA THR A 52 0.85 6.34 -3.04
C THR A 52 -0.02 6.02 -1.82
N LEU A 53 -1.29 6.45 -1.81
CA LEU A 53 -2.24 6.06 -0.76
C LEU A 53 -2.43 4.54 -0.68
N ASP A 54 -2.54 3.87 -1.84
CA ASP A 54 -2.66 2.42 -1.93
C ASP A 54 -1.41 1.71 -1.37
N LEU A 55 -0.21 2.14 -1.77
CA LEU A 55 1.02 1.49 -1.30
C LEU A 55 1.30 1.77 0.18
N LEU A 56 1.11 3.00 0.65
CA LEU A 56 1.37 3.34 2.06
C LEU A 56 0.41 2.58 3.00
N SER A 57 -0.87 2.47 2.63
CA SER A 57 -1.82 1.67 3.40
C SER A 57 -1.47 0.18 3.42
N ASP A 58 -0.95 -0.38 2.31
CA ASP A 58 -0.45 -1.77 2.31
C ASP A 58 0.72 -1.96 3.29
N LEU A 59 1.68 -1.03 3.31
CA LEU A 59 2.84 -1.09 4.21
C LEU A 59 2.44 -0.96 5.68
N LEU A 60 1.52 -0.05 6.00
CA LEU A 60 0.94 0.08 7.34
C LEU A 60 0.24 -1.23 7.78
N MET A 61 -0.48 -1.88 6.86
CA MET A 61 -1.09 -3.18 7.13
C MET A 61 -0.06 -4.30 7.38
N GLU A 62 1.11 -4.28 6.72
CA GLU A 62 2.17 -5.28 6.94
C GLU A 62 2.78 -5.17 8.35
N ILE A 63 2.88 -3.96 8.91
CA ILE A 63 3.39 -3.71 10.27
C ILE A 63 2.30 -3.71 11.36
N GLY A 64 1.04 -3.91 10.99
CA GLY A 64 -0.07 -3.99 11.94
C GLY A 64 -0.70 -2.66 12.34
N ALA A 65 -0.34 -1.55 11.70
CA ALA A 65 -0.90 -0.22 11.89
C ALA A 65 -2.23 -0.08 11.11
N TYR A 66 -3.26 -0.80 11.55
CA TYR A 66 -4.53 -0.92 10.82
C TYR A 66 -5.39 0.35 10.86
N ASP A 67 -5.34 1.10 11.95
CA ASP A 67 -6.12 2.32 12.12
C ASP A 67 -5.60 3.42 11.18
N GLU A 68 -4.29 3.61 11.12
CA GLU A 68 -3.64 4.54 10.20
C GLU A 68 -3.83 4.11 8.74
N ALA A 69 -3.80 2.80 8.46
CA ALA A 69 -4.11 2.29 7.13
C ALA A 69 -5.55 2.63 6.73
N LEU A 70 -6.50 2.48 7.66
CA LEU A 70 -7.92 2.78 7.44
C LEU A 70 -8.12 4.27 7.12
N GLU A 71 -7.46 5.18 7.85
CA GLU A 71 -7.54 6.63 7.59
C GLU A 71 -7.09 7.01 6.16
N LEU A 72 -6.11 6.30 5.60
CA LEU A 72 -5.68 6.54 4.22
C LEU A 72 -6.67 5.96 3.20
N VAL A 73 -7.19 4.77 3.48
CA VAL A 73 -8.11 4.07 2.58
C VAL A 73 -9.47 4.76 2.52
N ASP A 74 -9.93 5.34 3.62
CA ASP A 74 -11.21 6.04 3.71
C ASP A 74 -11.28 7.29 2.81
N LYS A 75 -10.12 7.84 2.43
CA LYS A 75 -10.02 8.98 1.48
C LYS A 75 -10.17 8.55 0.02
N MET A 76 -9.86 7.29 -0.31
CA MET A 76 -9.80 6.83 -1.70
C MET A 76 -11.15 6.84 -2.45
N PRO A 77 -12.31 6.51 -1.83
CA PRO A 77 -13.61 6.57 -2.49
C PRO A 77 -13.97 7.95 -3.03
N ASP A 78 -13.60 9.02 -2.33
CA ASP A 78 -13.87 10.40 -2.77
C ASP A 78 -12.98 10.82 -3.95
N LEU A 79 -11.80 10.23 -4.06
CA LEU A 79 -10.81 10.54 -5.09
C LEU A 79 -11.05 9.79 -6.40
N ALA A 80 -11.52 8.54 -6.34
CA ALA A 80 -11.88 7.76 -7.53
C ALA A 80 -13.05 6.79 -7.26
N PRO A 81 -14.30 7.27 -7.28
CA PRO A 81 -15.50 6.49 -6.93
C PRO A 81 -15.68 5.17 -7.70
N ASP A 82 -15.15 5.11 -8.92
CA ASP A 82 -15.25 3.97 -9.84
C ASP A 82 -14.10 2.97 -9.71
N HIS A 83 -13.08 3.27 -8.90
CA HIS A 83 -11.91 2.42 -8.75
C HIS A 83 -12.14 1.31 -7.71
N ASN A 84 -12.66 0.16 -8.15
CA ASN A 84 -13.02 -0.95 -7.26
C ASN A 84 -11.89 -1.53 -6.38
N GLY A 85 -10.62 -1.22 -6.65
CA GLY A 85 -9.47 -1.80 -5.95
C GLY A 85 -9.39 -1.53 -4.45
N TYR A 86 -9.83 -0.35 -3.98
CA TYR A 86 -9.78 -0.01 -2.56
C TYR A 86 -10.93 -0.63 -1.75
N ARG A 87 -12.04 -1.03 -2.39
CA ARG A 87 -13.21 -1.62 -1.70
C ARG A 87 -12.84 -2.91 -0.97
N GLN A 88 -12.03 -3.76 -1.61
CA GLN A 88 -11.54 -4.98 -0.98
C GLN A 88 -10.66 -4.67 0.24
N LYS A 89 -9.81 -3.65 0.14
CA LYS A 89 -8.93 -3.20 1.23
C LYS A 89 -9.74 -2.67 2.41
N LEU A 90 -10.71 -1.79 2.14
CA LEU A 90 -11.60 -1.26 3.17
C LEU A 90 -12.35 -2.39 3.88
N ASN A 91 -12.93 -3.33 3.12
CA ASN A 91 -13.65 -4.47 3.68
C ASN A 91 -12.82 -5.31 4.64
N VAL A 92 -11.53 -5.56 4.35
CA VAL A 92 -10.68 -6.34 5.26
C VAL A 92 -10.27 -5.53 6.49
N LEU A 93 -10.10 -4.21 6.36
CA LEU A 93 -9.76 -3.31 7.47
C LEU A 93 -10.91 -3.09 8.44
N VAL A 94 -12.17 -3.07 7.98
CA VAL A 94 -13.35 -2.90 8.87
C VAL A 94 -13.98 -4.23 9.33
N SER A 95 -13.34 -5.36 9.00
CA SER A 95 -13.88 -6.67 9.37
C SER A 95 -13.73 -6.97 10.87
N GLU A 96 -14.60 -7.83 11.39
CA GLU A 96 -14.62 -8.26 12.80
C GLU A 96 -13.24 -8.73 13.29
N GLU A 97 -12.84 -8.26 14.48
CA GLU A 97 -11.49 -8.41 15.06
C GLU A 97 -10.98 -9.87 15.05
N GLN A 98 -11.87 -10.83 15.34
CA GLN A 98 -11.53 -12.26 15.37
C GLN A 98 -11.04 -12.81 14.02
N ASN A 99 -11.47 -12.21 12.90
CA ASN A 99 -11.14 -12.66 11.55
C ASN A 99 -10.27 -11.65 10.78
N GLN A 100 -10.19 -10.41 11.23
CA GLN A 100 -9.54 -9.29 10.56
C GLN A 100 -8.09 -9.60 10.18
N ARG A 101 -7.28 -10.04 11.16
CA ARG A 101 -5.85 -10.38 10.92
C ARG A 101 -5.67 -11.45 9.84
N ARG A 102 -6.55 -12.45 9.81
CA ARG A 102 -6.49 -13.52 8.79
C ARG A 102 -6.85 -12.98 7.41
N GLN A 103 -7.88 -12.15 7.32
CA GLN A 103 -8.32 -11.55 6.07
C GLN A 103 -7.27 -10.58 5.50
N ILE A 104 -6.69 -9.74 6.35
CA ILE A 104 -5.58 -8.85 6.02
C ILE A 104 -4.39 -9.65 5.48
N ARG A 105 -3.98 -10.73 6.17
CA ARG A 105 -2.88 -11.59 5.69
C ARG A 105 -3.15 -12.21 4.33
N ALA A 106 -4.38 -12.70 4.10
CA ALA A 106 -4.77 -13.27 2.82
C ALA A 106 -4.77 -12.21 1.70
N TYR A 107 -5.30 -11.01 2.00
CA TYR A 107 -5.29 -9.87 1.10
C TYR A 107 -3.86 -9.45 0.69
N LEU A 108 -2.99 -9.23 1.67
CA LEU A 108 -1.61 -8.82 1.42
C LEU A 108 -0.83 -9.91 0.66
N HIS A 109 -1.07 -11.18 0.97
CA HIS A 109 -0.48 -12.30 0.21
C HIS A 109 -0.87 -12.26 -1.28
N GLN A 110 -2.14 -12.01 -1.59
CA GLN A 110 -2.60 -11.88 -2.98
C GLN A 110 -1.96 -10.67 -3.66
N LYS A 111 -1.89 -9.52 -3.00
CA LYS A 111 -1.25 -8.30 -3.53
C LYS A 111 0.23 -8.52 -3.85
N ARG A 112 0.98 -9.20 -2.97
CA ARG A 112 2.37 -9.58 -3.21
C ARG A 112 2.53 -10.50 -4.42
N GLN A 113 1.67 -11.51 -4.58
CA GLN A 113 1.68 -12.37 -5.77
C GLN A 113 1.38 -11.60 -7.05
N GLN A 114 0.44 -10.62 -7.01
CA GLN A 114 0.14 -9.78 -8.18
C GLN A 114 1.30 -8.86 -8.52
N LEU A 115 2.03 -8.34 -7.52
CA LEU A 115 3.20 -7.50 -7.70
C LEU A 115 4.33 -8.24 -8.42
N THR A 116 4.59 -9.50 -8.05
CA THR A 116 5.64 -10.33 -8.64
C THR A 116 5.23 -10.97 -9.97
N ARG A 117 3.97 -11.40 -10.13
CA ARG A 117 3.47 -11.95 -11.41
C ARG A 117 3.56 -10.97 -12.58
N LYS A 118 3.34 -9.67 -12.31
CA LYS A 118 3.47 -8.61 -13.31
C LYS A 118 4.93 -8.40 -13.74
N ALA A 119 5.91 -8.72 -12.88
CA ALA A 119 7.34 -8.57 -13.20
C ALA A 119 7.85 -9.67 -14.15
N VAL A 120 7.21 -10.84 -14.23
CA VAL A 120 7.65 -11.98 -15.05
C VAL A 120 7.24 -11.86 -16.53
N HIS A 121 6.34 -10.94 -16.88
CA HIS A 121 5.80 -10.76 -18.24
C HIS A 121 6.08 -9.37 -18.85
N SER A 122 7.08 -8.65 -18.33
CA SER A 122 7.50 -7.32 -18.84
C SER A 122 8.85 -7.40 -19.54
#